data_AF-A0A961LDE8-F1
#
_entry.id   AF-A0A961LDE8-F1
#
_cell.length_a   1.000
_cell.length_b   1.000
_cell.length_c   1.000
_cell.angle_alpha   90.00
_cell.angle_beta   90.00
_cell.angle_gamma   90.00
#
_symmetry.space_group_name_H-M   'P 1'
#
loop_
_entity.id
_entity.type
_entity.pdbx_description
1 polymer ?
#
loop_
_entity_poly.entity_id
_entity_poly.type
_entity_poly.pdbx_seq_one_letter_code
_entity_poly.pdbx_strand_id
1 'polypeptide(L)'
;MKIRFAGPSLPRGGALVVFVAEGEGLTGLAAKADERCKGQLGRAVEAAGFTGKRDSYLDVVAPGGGLDRILIFGLGKPENLRPLDIEMLGGAIAGTLQSLKARSAALAIDLPVKSIAGPDQAALMASGARLRVYSFTHYKSKKPENAGLSELTLHCVSHAAAQRHFLALDAVAEGVHLARDLVNEPPNILSPVEFATRIKSLTKHGVKVEILTPAQMRKLGMGALLGVAQGSVREPRLVIMRWDGGAKGSKPLAFIGKGVTFDTGGISIKPAAGM
;
A
#
# COMPACT_ATOMS: atom_id res chain seq x y z
N MET A 1 -0.83 8.28 5.58
CA MET A 1 -1.04 9.23 4.46
C MET A 1 -2.52 9.46 4.30
N LYS A 2 -2.95 10.71 4.13
CA LYS A 2 -4.33 11.09 3.85
C LYS A 2 -4.59 11.00 2.34
N ILE A 3 -5.61 10.25 1.93
CA ILE A 3 -6.02 10.13 0.54
C ILE A 3 -7.35 10.85 0.35
N ARG A 4 -7.46 11.65 -0.71
CA ARG A 4 -8.69 12.36 -1.08
C ARG A 4 -9.02 12.12 -2.55
N PHE A 5 -10.31 12.20 -2.87
CA PHE A 5 -10.81 12.14 -4.23
C PHE A 5 -11.56 13.42 -4.54
N ALA A 6 -11.25 14.03 -5.67
CA ALA A 6 -11.86 15.27 -6.16
C ALA A 6 -12.24 15.11 -7.63
N GLY A 7 -13.13 15.98 -8.11
CA GLY A 7 -13.49 16.02 -9.53
C GLY A 7 -12.29 16.26 -10.46
N PRO A 8 -12.44 15.99 -11.77
CA PRO A 8 -11.35 16.04 -12.74
C PRO A 8 -10.96 17.50 -13.02
N SER A 9 -10.07 18.04 -12.20
CA SER A 9 -9.54 19.39 -12.30
C SER A 9 -8.05 19.39 -11.97
N LEU A 10 -7.35 20.45 -12.39
CA LEU A 10 -5.95 20.65 -12.01
C LEU A 10 -5.88 21.40 -10.68
N PRO A 11 -4.95 21.04 -9.78
CA PRO A 11 -4.76 21.75 -8.51
C PRO A 11 -4.27 23.19 -8.77
N ARG A 12 -4.51 24.12 -7.86
CA ARG A 12 -4.05 25.51 -8.03
C ARG A 12 -2.54 25.67 -7.93
N GLY A 13 -1.84 24.78 -7.23
CA GLY A 13 -0.38 24.75 -7.11
C GLY A 13 0.12 23.45 -6.51
N GLY A 14 1.42 23.39 -6.18
CA GLY A 14 2.05 22.18 -5.63
C GLY A 14 2.55 21.19 -6.69
N ALA A 15 2.78 19.95 -6.26
CA ALA A 15 3.19 18.86 -7.13
C ALA A 15 1.98 18.20 -7.82
N LEU A 16 2.03 18.09 -9.14
CA LEU A 16 1.02 17.43 -9.96
C LEU A 16 1.62 16.23 -10.70
N VAL A 17 0.88 15.14 -10.77
CA VAL A 17 1.20 13.97 -11.58
C VAL A 17 0.21 13.88 -12.72
N VAL A 18 0.73 13.77 -13.94
CA VAL A 18 -0.03 13.54 -15.19
C VAL A 18 0.51 12.30 -15.89
N PHE A 19 -0.22 11.81 -16.87
CA PHE A 19 0.07 10.53 -17.53
C PHE A 19 0.19 10.66 -19.04
N VAL A 20 1.06 9.84 -19.62
CA VAL A 20 1.26 9.72 -21.08
C VAL A 20 1.31 8.25 -21.46
N ALA A 21 0.49 7.85 -22.43
CA ALA A 21 0.52 6.52 -23.00
C ALA A 21 1.68 6.37 -24.00
N GLU A 22 2.16 5.15 -24.19
CA GLU A 22 3.30 4.90 -25.06
C GLU A 22 2.99 5.25 -26.52
N GLY A 23 3.83 6.10 -27.12
CA GLY A 23 3.65 6.57 -28.49
C GLY A 23 2.57 7.64 -28.65
N GLU A 24 1.93 8.07 -27.56
CA GLU A 24 1.00 9.20 -27.54
C GLU A 24 1.70 10.47 -27.02
N GLY A 25 1.14 11.64 -27.39
CA GLY A 25 1.54 12.92 -26.82
C GLY A 25 0.82 13.21 -25.49
N LEU A 26 0.91 14.47 -25.05
CA LEU A 26 0.12 14.95 -23.91
C LEU A 26 -1.35 15.01 -24.34
N THR A 27 -2.21 14.25 -23.67
CA THR A 27 -3.66 14.20 -23.92
C THR A 27 -4.45 14.53 -22.65
N GLY A 28 -5.76 14.80 -22.79
CA GLY A 28 -6.65 14.98 -21.63
C GLY A 28 -6.20 16.04 -20.63
N LEU A 29 -6.07 15.67 -19.36
CA LEU A 29 -5.61 16.51 -18.26
C LEU A 29 -4.12 16.86 -18.39
N ALA A 30 -3.30 16.00 -19.01
CA ALA A 30 -1.89 16.31 -19.30
C ALA A 30 -1.79 17.45 -20.33
N ALA A 31 -2.61 17.44 -21.38
CA ALA A 31 -2.69 18.53 -22.35
C ALA A 31 -3.17 19.85 -21.71
N LYS A 32 -4.20 19.79 -20.85
CA LYS A 32 -4.67 20.97 -20.10
C LYS A 32 -3.60 21.53 -19.16
N ALA A 33 -2.80 20.67 -18.56
CA ALA A 33 -1.67 21.09 -17.73
C ALA A 33 -0.60 21.79 -18.59
N ASP A 34 -0.33 21.28 -19.79
CA ASP A 34 0.62 21.89 -20.71
C ASP A 34 0.17 23.27 -21.22
N GLU A 35 -1.11 23.42 -21.57
CA GLU A 35 -1.70 24.70 -21.96
C GLU A 35 -1.52 25.74 -20.85
N ARG A 36 -1.82 25.35 -19.61
CA ARG A 36 -1.62 26.20 -18.42
C ARG A 36 -0.14 26.56 -18.21
N CYS A 37 0.76 25.65 -18.55
CA CYS A 37 2.22 25.83 -18.50
C CYS A 37 2.79 26.44 -19.80
N LYS A 38 1.95 26.96 -20.70
CA LYS A 38 2.35 27.62 -21.97
C LYS A 38 3.26 26.72 -22.83
N GLY A 39 2.90 25.43 -22.95
CA GLY A 39 3.59 24.45 -23.79
C GLY A 39 4.91 23.93 -23.22
N GLN A 40 5.22 24.22 -21.95
CA GLN A 40 6.51 23.82 -21.35
C GLN A 40 6.65 22.30 -21.19
N LEU A 41 5.55 21.58 -20.94
CA LEU A 41 5.58 20.13 -20.81
C LEU A 41 5.81 19.47 -22.14
N GLY A 42 5.15 19.95 -23.20
CA GLY A 42 5.38 19.45 -24.57
C GLY A 42 6.83 19.58 -24.99
N ARG A 43 7.43 20.77 -24.76
CA ARG A 43 8.86 21.01 -25.00
C ARG A 43 9.77 20.10 -24.17
N ALA A 44 9.41 19.86 -22.91
CA ALA A 44 10.18 18.96 -22.04
C ALA A 44 10.11 17.50 -22.50
N VAL A 45 8.93 17.03 -22.91
CA VAL A 45 8.72 15.68 -23.46
C VAL A 45 9.56 15.48 -24.72
N GLU A 46 9.55 16.43 -25.64
CA GLU A 46 10.34 16.40 -26.87
C GLU A 46 11.85 16.42 -26.57
N ALA A 47 12.31 17.38 -25.75
CA ALA A 47 13.73 17.52 -25.40
C ALA A 47 14.29 16.29 -24.67
N ALA A 48 13.47 15.62 -23.85
CA ALA A 48 13.85 14.41 -23.13
C ALA A 48 13.70 13.12 -23.96
N GLY A 49 13.11 13.18 -25.15
CA GLY A 49 12.75 11.99 -25.93
C GLY A 49 11.80 11.06 -25.17
N PHE A 50 10.89 11.63 -24.36
CA PHE A 50 10.02 10.86 -23.48
C PHE A 50 8.88 10.22 -24.28
N THR A 51 8.87 8.90 -24.38
CA THR A 51 7.91 8.17 -25.24
C THR A 51 6.73 7.57 -24.48
N GLY A 52 6.58 7.81 -23.18
CA GLY A 52 5.48 7.23 -22.38
C GLY A 52 5.65 5.75 -22.01
N LYS A 53 6.87 5.20 -22.06
CA LYS A 53 7.15 3.81 -21.66
C LYS A 53 6.70 3.55 -20.23
N ARG A 54 6.22 2.34 -19.96
CA ARG A 54 5.74 1.93 -18.64
C ARG A 54 6.80 2.16 -17.55
N ASP A 55 6.35 2.68 -16.41
CA ASP A 55 7.16 2.94 -15.21
C ASP A 55 8.31 3.96 -15.41
N SER A 56 8.34 4.65 -16.55
CA SER A 56 9.21 5.81 -16.76
C SER A 56 8.51 7.09 -16.27
N TYR A 57 9.29 8.10 -15.87
CA TYR A 57 8.75 9.41 -15.58
C TYR A 57 9.70 10.53 -16.04
N LEU A 58 9.11 11.68 -16.37
CA LEU A 58 9.83 12.93 -16.58
C LEU A 58 9.47 13.92 -15.47
N ASP A 59 10.49 14.50 -14.85
CA ASP A 59 10.36 15.45 -13.75
C ASP A 59 10.59 16.88 -14.25
N VAL A 60 9.52 17.67 -14.30
CA VAL A 60 9.56 19.08 -14.71
C VAL A 60 9.40 19.96 -13.49
N VAL A 61 10.50 20.59 -13.08
CA VAL A 61 10.55 21.48 -11.91
C VAL A 61 10.19 22.90 -12.33
N ALA A 62 9.35 23.56 -11.53
CA ALA A 62 8.85 24.92 -11.78
C ALA A 62 8.33 25.13 -13.23
N PRO A 63 7.35 24.34 -13.71
CA PRO A 63 6.82 24.43 -15.08
C PRO A 63 5.95 25.67 -15.33
N GLY A 64 5.89 26.62 -14.40
CA GLY A 64 4.95 27.74 -14.46
C GLY A 64 3.50 27.32 -14.19
N GLY A 65 2.55 28.17 -14.56
CA GLY A 65 1.13 27.93 -14.31
C GLY A 65 0.73 27.96 -12.82
N GLY A 66 1.65 28.28 -11.90
CA GLY A 66 1.43 28.22 -10.45
C GLY A 66 1.72 26.85 -9.83
N LEU A 67 2.28 25.90 -10.59
CA LEU A 67 2.67 24.57 -10.11
C LEU A 67 4.16 24.56 -9.77
N ASP A 68 4.51 23.87 -8.68
CA ASP A 68 5.91 23.77 -8.22
C ASP A 68 6.68 22.68 -8.97
N ARG A 69 5.95 21.64 -9.39
CA ARG A 69 6.50 20.45 -10.02
C ARG A 69 5.43 19.68 -10.77
N ILE A 70 5.76 19.16 -11.95
CA ILE A 70 4.93 18.20 -12.68
C ILE A 70 5.76 16.93 -12.93
N LEU A 71 5.21 15.79 -12.53
CA LEU A 71 5.72 14.48 -12.92
C LEU A 71 4.85 13.92 -14.04
N ILE A 72 5.45 13.65 -15.19
CA ILE A 72 4.80 13.01 -16.33
C ILE A 72 5.14 11.53 -16.25
N PHE A 73 4.17 10.68 -15.92
CA PHE A 73 4.36 9.24 -15.80
C PHE A 73 3.96 8.50 -17.08
N GLY A 74 4.81 7.59 -17.53
CA GLY A 74 4.57 6.75 -18.68
C GLY A 74 3.73 5.52 -18.32
N LEU A 75 2.63 5.33 -19.04
CA LEU A 75 1.70 4.23 -18.81
C LEU A 75 2.10 2.94 -19.53
N GLY A 76 2.95 3.03 -20.56
CA GLY A 76 3.06 1.97 -21.55
C GLY A 76 1.83 1.93 -22.44
N LYS A 77 1.55 0.75 -22.99
CA LYS A 77 0.37 0.48 -23.82
C LYS A 77 -0.90 0.29 -22.96
N PRO A 78 -1.90 1.18 -23.03
CA PRO A 78 -3.09 1.14 -22.16
C PRO A 78 -3.88 -0.18 -22.25
N GLU A 79 -3.93 -0.80 -23.43
CA GLU A 79 -4.60 -2.07 -23.69
C GLU A 79 -4.02 -3.26 -22.92
N ASN A 80 -2.75 -3.15 -22.47
CA ASN A 80 -2.06 -4.18 -21.69
C ASN A 80 -2.20 -3.98 -20.18
N LEU A 81 -2.80 -2.89 -19.72
CA LEU A 81 -2.91 -2.58 -18.30
C LEU A 81 -4.06 -3.36 -17.65
N ARG A 82 -3.72 -4.11 -16.60
CA ARG A 82 -4.66 -4.83 -15.75
C ARG A 82 -4.82 -4.11 -14.39
N PRO A 83 -5.82 -4.46 -13.57
CA PRO A 83 -6.02 -3.82 -12.27
C PRO A 83 -4.78 -3.76 -11.38
N LEU A 84 -4.01 -4.86 -11.30
CA LEU A 84 -2.76 -4.91 -10.54
C LEU A 84 -1.71 -3.93 -11.08
N ASP A 85 -1.66 -3.71 -12.39
CA ASP A 85 -0.70 -2.79 -13.01
C ASP A 85 -1.00 -1.33 -12.62
N ILE A 86 -2.29 -0.96 -12.50
CA ILE A 86 -2.71 0.36 -12.01
C ILE A 86 -2.39 0.56 -10.52
N GLU A 87 -2.57 -0.49 -9.71
CA GLU A 87 -2.16 -0.45 -8.31
C GLU A 87 -0.64 -0.29 -8.18
N MET A 88 0.14 -1.08 -8.92
CA MET A 88 1.60 -0.96 -8.93
C MET A 88 2.06 0.44 -9.37
N LEU A 89 1.41 1.03 -10.38
CA LEU A 89 1.68 2.40 -10.84
C LEU A 89 1.47 3.41 -9.70
N GLY A 90 0.38 3.29 -8.93
CA GLY A 90 0.15 4.12 -7.74
C GLY A 90 1.28 4.01 -6.71
N GLY A 91 1.79 2.80 -6.50
CA GLY A 91 2.96 2.56 -5.66
C GLY A 91 4.25 3.17 -6.23
N ALA A 92 4.48 3.09 -7.55
CA ALA A 92 5.64 3.69 -8.20
C ALA A 92 5.63 5.23 -8.08
N ILE A 93 4.47 5.85 -8.29
CA ILE A 93 4.25 7.30 -8.14
C ILE A 93 4.55 7.73 -6.71
N ALA A 94 3.95 7.06 -5.72
CA ALA A 94 4.17 7.39 -4.32
C ALA A 94 5.65 7.25 -3.92
N GLY A 95 6.33 6.20 -4.40
CA GLY A 95 7.77 6.00 -4.16
C GLY A 95 8.62 7.11 -4.78
N THR A 96 8.29 7.51 -6.00
CA THR A 96 8.97 8.63 -6.69
C THR A 96 8.76 9.94 -5.93
N LEU A 97 7.52 10.26 -5.57
CA LEU A 97 7.19 11.45 -4.76
C LEU A 97 7.93 11.47 -3.41
N GLN A 98 8.05 10.32 -2.74
CA GLN A 98 8.84 10.21 -1.51
C GLN A 98 10.33 10.48 -1.75
N SER A 99 10.91 9.94 -2.82
CA SER A 99 12.32 10.18 -3.19
C SER A 99 12.60 11.67 -3.48
N LEU A 100 11.62 12.35 -4.06
CA LEU A 100 11.62 13.79 -4.34
C LEU A 100 11.24 14.64 -3.12
N LYS A 101 11.04 14.02 -1.95
CA LYS A 101 10.67 14.68 -0.68
C LYS A 101 9.36 15.49 -0.77
N ALA A 102 8.44 15.09 -1.66
CA ALA A 102 7.14 15.73 -1.76
C ALA A 102 6.29 15.40 -0.53
N ARG A 103 5.75 16.43 0.13
CA ARG A 103 4.85 16.27 1.28
C ARG A 103 3.41 16.01 0.87
N SER A 104 2.98 16.60 -0.24
CA SER A 104 1.67 16.40 -0.84
C SER A 104 1.78 16.41 -2.36
N ALA A 105 0.84 15.74 -3.03
CA ALA A 105 0.72 15.77 -4.48
C ALA A 105 -0.74 15.59 -4.92
N ALA A 106 -1.03 16.04 -6.14
CA ALA A 106 -2.27 15.76 -6.84
C ALA A 106 -2.01 14.84 -8.03
N LEU A 107 -2.87 13.86 -8.26
CA LEU A 107 -2.83 12.98 -9.43
C LEU A 107 -4.02 13.35 -10.32
N ALA A 108 -3.75 13.75 -11.55
CA ALA A 108 -4.77 13.98 -12.56
C ALA A 108 -5.05 12.67 -13.31
N ILE A 109 -6.14 11.99 -12.97
CA ILE A 109 -6.45 10.63 -13.43
C ILE A 109 -7.54 10.66 -14.50
N ASP A 110 -7.11 10.48 -15.73
CA ASP A 110 -7.93 10.31 -16.92
C ASP A 110 -7.28 9.31 -17.89
N LEU A 111 -6.92 8.13 -17.36
CA LEU A 111 -6.16 7.13 -18.11
C LEU A 111 -7.02 6.55 -19.26
N PRO A 112 -6.46 6.35 -20.46
CA PRO A 112 -7.17 5.75 -21.61
C PRO A 112 -7.33 4.22 -21.51
N VAL A 113 -7.53 3.67 -20.30
CA VAL A 113 -7.65 2.22 -20.04
C VAL A 113 -9.11 1.79 -20.04
N LYS A 114 -9.64 1.40 -21.20
CA LYS A 114 -11.07 1.07 -21.37
C LYS A 114 -11.52 -0.21 -20.63
N SER A 115 -10.59 -1.13 -20.35
CA SER A 115 -10.86 -2.40 -19.67
C SER A 115 -11.14 -2.26 -18.17
N ILE A 116 -10.89 -1.09 -17.59
CA ILE A 116 -11.04 -0.81 -16.16
C ILE A 116 -11.89 0.45 -16.01
N ALA A 117 -12.96 0.40 -15.21
CA ALA A 117 -13.80 1.57 -15.01
C ALA A 117 -13.01 2.71 -14.33
N GLY A 118 -13.26 3.95 -14.75
CA GLY A 118 -12.54 5.13 -14.23
C GLY A 118 -12.48 5.22 -12.69
N PRO A 119 -13.58 4.99 -11.95
CA PRO A 119 -13.54 4.94 -10.48
C PRO A 119 -12.56 3.91 -9.91
N ASP A 120 -12.48 2.73 -10.53
CA ASP A 120 -11.59 1.66 -10.10
C ASP A 120 -10.13 2.01 -10.37
N GLN A 121 -9.83 2.67 -11.49
CA GLN A 121 -8.46 3.12 -11.79
C GLN A 121 -7.92 4.04 -10.67
N ALA A 122 -8.73 5.03 -10.26
CA ALA A 122 -8.34 5.94 -9.18
C ALA A 122 -8.25 5.22 -7.83
N ALA A 123 -9.20 4.33 -7.51
CA ALA A 123 -9.18 3.57 -6.26
C ALA A 123 -7.95 2.64 -6.15
N LEU A 124 -7.61 1.93 -7.23
CA LEU A 124 -6.42 1.07 -7.30
C LEU A 124 -5.13 1.86 -7.18
N MET A 125 -5.02 3.00 -7.86
CA MET A 125 -3.85 3.87 -7.76
C MET A 125 -3.67 4.42 -6.34
N ALA A 126 -4.76 4.79 -5.67
CA ALA A 126 -4.75 5.16 -4.25
C ALA A 126 -4.30 4.00 -3.35
N SER A 127 -4.79 2.77 -3.60
CA SER A 127 -4.38 1.55 -2.87
C SER A 127 -2.87 1.31 -2.95
N GLY A 128 -2.32 1.36 -4.16
CA GLY A 128 -0.88 1.18 -4.38
C GLY A 128 -0.05 2.23 -3.68
N ALA A 129 -0.47 3.50 -3.75
CA ALA A 129 0.18 4.58 -3.03
C ALA A 129 0.10 4.35 -1.51
N ARG A 130 -1.05 3.92 -0.98
CA ARG A 130 -1.26 3.60 0.44
C ARG A 130 -0.34 2.50 0.93
N LEU A 131 -0.17 1.43 0.15
CA LEU A 131 0.71 0.29 0.45
C LEU A 131 2.20 0.65 0.37
N ARG A 132 2.56 1.57 -0.53
CA ARG A 132 3.95 2.00 -0.73
C ARG A 132 4.48 2.83 0.44
N VAL A 133 3.66 3.71 1.01
CA VAL A 133 4.10 4.64 2.06
C VAL A 133 4.35 3.98 3.43
N TYR A 134 4.17 2.66 3.54
CA TYR A 134 4.53 1.90 4.74
C TYR A 134 5.99 2.13 5.14
N SER A 135 6.22 2.34 6.43
CA SER A 135 7.57 2.48 6.97
C SER A 135 7.61 1.97 8.40
N PHE A 136 8.54 1.05 8.68
CA PHE A 136 8.81 0.55 10.02
C PHE A 136 10.04 1.26 10.60
N THR A 137 9.81 2.31 11.39
CA THR A 137 10.87 3.14 12.00
C THR A 137 10.86 3.07 13.53
N HIS A 138 10.12 2.12 14.11
CA HIS A 138 9.88 2.05 15.56
C HIS A 138 11.19 2.00 16.38
N TYR A 139 12.18 1.24 15.91
CA TYR A 139 13.48 1.07 16.57
C TYR A 139 14.59 1.99 16.06
N LYS A 140 14.30 2.94 15.15
CA LYS A 140 15.31 3.86 14.62
C LYS A 140 15.43 5.08 15.53
N SER A 141 16.60 5.29 16.13
CA SER A 141 16.88 6.49 16.95
C SER A 141 16.86 7.77 16.12
N LYS A 142 17.41 7.72 14.89
CA LYS A 142 17.27 8.81 13.91
C LYS A 142 16.00 8.55 13.09
N LYS A 143 14.94 9.30 13.40
CA LYS A 143 13.74 9.31 12.56
C LYS A 143 14.06 10.08 11.28
N PRO A 144 13.56 9.64 10.11
CA PRO A 144 13.72 10.40 8.88
C PRO A 144 13.12 11.80 9.07
N GLU A 145 13.90 12.84 8.75
CA GLU A 145 13.52 14.25 8.93
C GLU A 145 12.30 14.65 8.10
N ASN A 146 12.07 13.95 6.99
CA ASN A 146 10.87 14.10 6.17
C ASN A 146 9.94 12.92 6.40
N ALA A 147 8.74 13.20 6.90
CA ALA A 147 7.68 12.22 7.15
C ALA A 147 7.10 11.55 5.87
N GLY A 148 7.78 11.69 4.73
CA GLY A 148 7.35 11.21 3.43
C GLY A 148 6.09 11.89 2.91
N LEU A 149 5.56 11.34 1.81
CA LEU A 149 4.29 11.74 1.22
C LEU A 149 3.15 11.57 2.24
N SER A 150 2.59 12.69 2.69
CA SER A 150 1.60 12.74 3.77
C SER A 150 0.17 12.91 3.29
N GLU A 151 -0.03 13.52 2.12
CA GLU A 151 -1.34 13.75 1.49
C GLU A 151 -1.29 13.50 -0.01
N LEU A 152 -2.31 12.83 -0.53
CA LEU A 152 -2.47 12.55 -1.96
C LEU A 152 -3.91 12.86 -2.36
N THR A 153 -4.10 13.70 -3.38
CA THR A 153 -5.43 13.99 -3.93
C THR A 153 -5.55 13.44 -5.34
N LEU A 154 -6.53 12.58 -5.58
CA LEU A 154 -6.80 11.97 -6.87
C LEU A 154 -7.94 12.74 -7.54
N HIS A 155 -7.64 13.45 -8.60
CA HIS A 155 -8.60 14.17 -9.44
C HIS A 155 -9.07 13.22 -10.54
N CYS A 156 -10.31 12.77 -10.46
CA CYS A 156 -10.86 11.76 -11.36
C CYS A 156 -12.33 12.00 -11.66
N VAL A 157 -12.79 11.45 -12.79
CA VAL A 157 -14.22 11.34 -13.07
C VAL A 157 -14.90 10.46 -12.03
N SER A 158 -16.14 10.78 -11.66
CA SER A 158 -16.93 10.00 -10.69
C SER A 158 -16.21 9.77 -9.34
N HIS A 159 -15.53 10.81 -8.84
CA HIS A 159 -14.69 10.76 -7.62
C HIS A 159 -15.40 10.19 -6.37
N ALA A 160 -16.72 10.41 -6.22
CA ALA A 160 -17.49 9.84 -5.12
C ALA A 160 -17.63 8.30 -5.22
N ALA A 161 -17.65 7.73 -6.43
CA ALA A 161 -17.58 6.28 -6.62
C ALA A 161 -16.16 5.77 -6.34
N ALA A 162 -15.13 6.47 -6.83
CA ALA A 162 -13.73 6.11 -6.58
C ALA A 162 -13.42 6.06 -5.06
N GLN A 163 -13.89 7.06 -4.31
CA GLN A 163 -13.75 7.08 -2.85
C GLN A 163 -14.43 5.87 -2.20
N ARG A 164 -15.64 5.50 -2.63
CA ARG A 164 -16.37 4.33 -2.10
C ARG A 164 -15.63 3.03 -2.39
N HIS A 165 -15.12 2.85 -3.61
CA HIS A 165 -14.38 1.65 -4.00
C HIS A 165 -13.05 1.55 -3.25
N PHE A 166 -12.40 2.69 -3.00
CA PHE A 166 -11.16 2.77 -2.22
C PHE A 166 -11.34 2.33 -0.76
N LEU A 167 -12.51 2.50 -0.13
CA LEU A 167 -12.70 2.15 1.29
C LEU A 167 -12.35 0.69 1.59
N ALA A 168 -12.75 -0.24 0.72
CA ALA A 168 -12.41 -1.66 0.88
C ALA A 168 -10.90 -1.91 0.70
N LEU A 169 -10.28 -1.22 -0.26
CA LEU A 169 -8.84 -1.33 -0.53
C LEU A 169 -7.99 -0.73 0.60
N ASP A 170 -8.42 0.39 1.19
CA ASP A 170 -7.74 1.00 2.35
C ASP A 170 -7.78 0.08 3.57
N ALA A 171 -8.92 -0.57 3.83
CA ALA A 171 -9.04 -1.57 4.89
C ALA A 171 -8.09 -2.77 4.67
N VAL A 172 -7.93 -3.23 3.42
CA VAL A 172 -6.93 -4.25 3.07
C VAL A 172 -5.52 -3.73 3.32
N ALA A 173 -5.20 -2.50 2.91
CA ALA A 173 -3.90 -1.90 3.15
C ALA A 173 -3.58 -1.75 4.64
N GLU A 174 -4.57 -1.42 5.48
CA GLU A 174 -4.41 -1.40 6.95
C GLU A 174 -4.11 -2.80 7.51
N GLY A 175 -4.81 -3.83 7.03
CA GLY A 175 -4.51 -5.23 7.39
C GLY A 175 -3.09 -5.64 6.98
N VAL A 176 -2.65 -5.26 5.78
CA VAL A 176 -1.28 -5.50 5.30
C VAL A 176 -0.26 -4.75 6.16
N HIS A 177 -0.52 -3.51 6.56
CA HIS A 177 0.39 -2.76 7.45
C HIS A 177 0.49 -3.40 8.83
N LEU A 178 -0.63 -3.82 9.42
CA LEU A 178 -0.61 -4.55 10.70
C LEU A 178 0.22 -5.84 10.58
N ALA A 179 0.03 -6.62 9.50
CA ALA A 179 0.81 -7.83 9.27
C ALA A 179 2.30 -7.51 9.13
N ARG A 180 2.66 -6.48 8.36
CA ARG A 180 4.05 -6.03 8.20
C ARG A 180 4.66 -5.55 9.52
N ASP A 181 3.90 -4.85 10.36
CA ASP A 181 4.37 -4.44 11.68
C ASP A 181 4.73 -5.66 12.51
N LEU A 182 3.85 -6.67 12.58
CA LEU A 182 4.12 -7.91 13.30
C LEU A 182 5.33 -8.68 12.72
N VAL A 183 5.47 -8.75 11.39
CA VAL A 183 6.61 -9.44 10.76
C VAL A 183 7.93 -8.72 11.01
N ASN A 184 7.93 -7.37 11.05
CA ASN A 184 9.13 -6.58 11.24
C ASN A 184 9.54 -6.44 12.71
N GLU A 185 8.69 -6.83 13.67
CA GLU A 185 9.09 -6.87 15.07
C GLU A 185 10.21 -7.89 15.27
N PRO A 186 11.26 -7.54 16.04
CA PRO A 186 12.32 -8.48 16.31
C PRO A 186 11.83 -9.55 17.30
N PRO A 187 12.34 -10.78 17.20
CA PRO A 187 11.84 -11.94 17.94
C PRO A 187 12.02 -11.83 19.45
N ASN A 188 12.93 -10.97 19.92
CA ASN A 188 13.09 -10.65 21.34
C ASN A 188 11.93 -9.77 21.87
N ILE A 189 11.25 -9.01 21.01
CA ILE A 189 10.07 -8.22 21.39
C ILE A 189 8.79 -9.01 21.13
N LEU A 190 8.61 -9.56 19.92
CA LEU A 190 7.41 -10.30 19.56
C LEU A 190 7.51 -11.78 19.95
N SER A 191 7.21 -12.08 21.21
CA SER A 191 6.98 -13.45 21.68
C SER A 191 5.59 -13.99 21.27
N PRO A 192 5.31 -15.30 21.38
CA PRO A 192 3.96 -15.82 21.15
C PRO A 192 2.91 -15.20 22.09
N VAL A 193 3.29 -14.87 23.32
CA VAL A 193 2.43 -14.17 24.29
C VAL A 193 2.15 -12.74 23.85
N GLU A 194 3.18 -12.02 23.40
CA GLU A 194 3.04 -10.65 22.92
C GLU A 194 2.23 -10.59 21.61
N PHE A 195 2.48 -11.51 20.69
CA PHE A 195 1.68 -11.67 19.48
C PHE A 195 0.19 -11.85 19.83
N ALA A 196 -0.12 -12.80 20.72
CA ALA A 196 -1.45 -13.02 21.25
C ALA A 196 -2.08 -11.74 21.84
N THR A 197 -1.33 -10.98 22.63
CA THR A 197 -1.78 -9.71 23.21
C THR A 197 -2.10 -8.67 22.14
N ARG A 198 -1.24 -8.49 21.14
CA ARG A 198 -1.46 -7.52 20.05
C ARG A 198 -2.68 -7.89 19.21
N ILE A 199 -2.90 -9.18 18.95
CA ILE A 199 -4.07 -9.65 18.20
C ILE A 199 -5.38 -9.37 18.95
N LYS A 200 -5.40 -9.36 20.30
CA LYS A 200 -6.60 -8.95 21.06
C LYS A 200 -7.11 -7.57 20.68
N SER A 201 -6.24 -6.67 20.21
CA SER A 201 -6.67 -5.33 19.76
C SER A 201 -7.69 -5.37 18.61
N LEU A 202 -7.77 -6.48 17.85
CA LEU A 202 -8.76 -6.65 16.78
C LEU A 202 -10.20 -6.78 17.29
N THR A 203 -10.40 -7.02 18.59
CA THR A 203 -11.74 -7.02 19.20
C THR A 203 -12.49 -5.71 19.01
N LYS A 204 -11.78 -4.58 18.90
CA LYS A 204 -12.36 -3.27 18.59
C LYS A 204 -13.07 -3.20 17.22
N HIS A 205 -12.76 -4.14 16.32
CA HIS A 205 -13.37 -4.29 15.01
C HIS A 205 -14.47 -5.38 14.98
N GLY A 206 -14.90 -5.87 16.15
CA GLY A 206 -15.93 -6.90 16.25
C GLY A 206 -15.41 -8.34 16.05
N VAL A 207 -14.10 -8.54 15.98
CA VAL A 207 -13.48 -9.88 15.93
C VAL A 207 -13.50 -10.50 17.32
N LYS A 208 -14.08 -11.69 17.48
CA LYS A 208 -13.96 -12.45 18.72
C LYS A 208 -12.58 -13.12 18.75
N VAL A 209 -11.82 -12.88 19.82
CA VAL A 209 -10.47 -13.43 19.99
C VAL A 209 -10.44 -14.34 21.20
N GLU A 210 -10.12 -15.61 20.98
CA GLU A 210 -9.85 -16.60 22.01
C GLU A 210 -8.36 -16.99 21.97
N ILE A 211 -7.76 -17.18 23.15
CA ILE A 211 -6.33 -17.51 23.25
C ILE A 211 -6.17 -18.72 24.15
N LEU A 212 -5.62 -19.80 23.58
CA LEU A 212 -5.33 -21.00 24.34
C LEU A 212 -3.93 -20.94 24.94
N THR A 213 -3.89 -21.22 26.23
CA THR A 213 -2.68 -21.43 27.03
C THR A 213 -2.12 -22.85 26.83
N PRO A 214 -0.86 -23.12 27.21
CA PRO A 214 -0.28 -24.45 27.15
C PRO A 214 -1.10 -25.50 27.92
N ALA A 215 -1.69 -25.13 29.06
CA ALA A 215 -2.54 -26.04 29.84
C ALA A 215 -3.81 -26.44 29.08
N GLN A 216 -4.49 -25.48 28.44
CA GLN A 216 -5.67 -25.76 27.60
C GLN A 216 -5.29 -26.61 26.38
N MET A 217 -4.17 -26.29 25.72
CA MET A 217 -3.66 -27.07 24.58
C MET A 217 -3.30 -28.51 24.96
N ARG A 218 -2.75 -28.74 26.17
CA ARG A 218 -2.51 -30.09 26.71
C ARG A 218 -3.82 -30.86 26.89
N LYS A 219 -4.82 -30.22 27.49
CA LYS A 219 -6.15 -30.83 27.69
C LYS A 219 -6.82 -31.22 26.37
N LEU A 220 -6.57 -30.46 25.30
CA LEU A 220 -7.07 -30.73 23.95
C LEU A 220 -6.21 -31.70 23.14
N GLY A 221 -5.12 -32.24 23.70
CA GLY A 221 -4.27 -33.22 23.02
C GLY A 221 -3.38 -32.63 21.90
N MET A 222 -3.07 -31.33 21.94
CA MET A 222 -2.27 -30.64 20.91
C MET A 222 -0.76 -30.93 21.03
N GLY A 223 -0.38 -32.21 21.14
CA GLY A 223 0.98 -32.65 21.42
C GLY A 223 2.03 -32.18 20.41
N ALA A 224 1.70 -32.13 19.12
CA ALA A 224 2.63 -31.68 18.09
C ALA A 224 3.05 -30.21 18.26
N LEU A 225 2.09 -29.31 18.48
CA LEU A 225 2.37 -27.89 18.71
C LEU A 225 3.16 -27.66 20.00
N LEU A 226 2.80 -28.37 21.06
CA LEU A 226 3.49 -28.31 22.35
C LEU A 226 4.93 -28.84 22.24
N GLY A 227 5.14 -29.93 21.50
CA GLY A 227 6.45 -30.51 21.25
C GLY A 227 7.41 -29.56 20.53
N VAL A 228 6.91 -28.78 19.55
CA VAL A 228 7.71 -27.75 18.88
C VAL A 228 8.17 -26.66 19.87
N ALA A 229 7.30 -26.26 20.79
CA ALA A 229 7.56 -25.12 21.67
C ALA A 229 8.30 -25.47 22.97
N GLN A 230 8.43 -26.76 23.32
CA GLN A 230 8.92 -27.20 24.64
C GLN A 230 10.35 -26.75 24.99
N GLY A 231 11.17 -26.45 23.98
CA GLY A 231 12.54 -25.96 24.18
C GLY A 231 12.64 -24.44 24.42
N SER A 232 11.54 -23.71 24.31
CA SER A 232 11.50 -22.26 24.47
C SER A 232 11.00 -21.86 25.86
N VAL A 233 11.67 -20.88 26.49
CA VAL A 233 11.18 -20.23 27.71
C VAL A 233 9.93 -19.37 27.44
N ARG A 234 9.70 -18.97 26.18
CA ARG A 234 8.52 -18.24 25.74
C ARG A 234 7.43 -19.25 25.41
N GLU A 235 6.42 -19.34 26.28
CA GLU A 235 5.32 -20.28 26.13
C GLU A 235 4.54 -20.11 24.81
N PRO A 236 4.08 -21.20 24.20
CA PRO A 236 3.24 -21.13 23.00
C PRO A 236 1.86 -20.56 23.31
N ARG A 237 1.22 -20.01 22.28
CA ARG A 237 -0.18 -19.60 22.27
C ARG A 237 -0.83 -20.07 20.98
N LEU A 238 -2.09 -20.51 21.06
CA LEU A 238 -2.96 -20.62 19.89
C LEU A 238 -3.97 -19.48 19.94
N VAL A 239 -4.02 -18.66 18.91
CA VAL A 239 -4.97 -17.55 18.81
C VAL A 239 -6.04 -17.91 17.80
N ILE A 240 -7.29 -17.91 18.26
CA ILE A 240 -8.47 -18.16 17.45
C ILE A 240 -9.18 -16.83 17.25
N MET A 241 -9.25 -16.38 15.99
CA MET A 241 -9.95 -15.16 15.59
C MET A 241 -11.22 -15.55 14.83
N ARG A 242 -12.38 -15.09 15.30
CA ARG A 242 -13.66 -15.36 14.65
C ARG A 242 -14.38 -14.06 14.32
N TRP A 243 -14.70 -13.89 13.04
CA TRP A 243 -15.55 -12.82 12.54
C TRP A 243 -16.85 -13.44 11.99
N ASP A 244 -17.96 -13.14 12.65
CA ASP A 244 -19.29 -13.71 12.35
C ASP A 244 -20.11 -12.74 11.47
N GLY A 245 -19.53 -12.24 10.38
CA GLY A 245 -20.19 -11.26 9.50
C GLY A 245 -21.01 -11.86 8.35
N GLY A 246 -21.02 -13.19 8.21
CA GLY A 246 -21.87 -13.90 7.26
C GLY A 246 -23.30 -14.11 7.78
N ALA A 247 -24.16 -14.70 6.94
CA ALA A 247 -25.50 -15.10 7.35
C ALA A 247 -25.44 -16.14 8.49
N LYS A 248 -26.41 -16.08 9.42
CA LYS A 248 -26.51 -17.03 10.53
C LYS A 248 -26.60 -18.46 9.99
N GLY A 249 -25.72 -19.35 10.48
CA GLY A 249 -25.67 -20.75 10.06
C GLY A 249 -24.85 -21.04 8.80
N SER A 250 -24.25 -20.00 8.18
CA SER A 250 -23.29 -20.21 7.09
C SER A 250 -22.05 -20.97 7.58
N LYS A 251 -21.48 -21.81 6.70
CA LYS A 251 -20.23 -22.51 6.99
C LYS A 251 -19.08 -21.50 7.08
N PRO A 252 -18.20 -21.58 8.09
CA PRO A 252 -17.07 -20.68 8.20
C PRO A 252 -16.01 -20.98 7.14
N LEU A 253 -15.29 -19.94 6.72
CA LEU A 253 -14.01 -20.06 6.04
C LEU A 253 -12.89 -19.96 7.08
N ALA A 254 -11.98 -20.92 7.11
CA ALA A 254 -10.87 -20.95 8.06
C ALA A 254 -9.54 -20.62 7.36
N PHE A 255 -8.83 -19.63 7.89
CA PHE A 255 -7.44 -19.35 7.53
C PHE A 255 -6.52 -19.87 8.64
N ILE A 256 -5.50 -20.63 8.28
CA ILE A 256 -4.53 -21.22 9.22
C ILE A 256 -3.16 -20.60 8.95
N GLY A 257 -2.67 -19.78 9.89
CA GLY A 257 -1.38 -19.12 9.80
C GLY A 257 -0.32 -19.81 10.66
N LYS A 258 0.86 -20.05 10.10
CA LYS A 258 2.04 -20.48 10.88
C LYS A 258 2.52 -19.29 11.74
N GLY A 259 2.47 -19.43 13.06
CA GLY A 259 2.85 -18.40 14.03
C GLY A 259 4.17 -18.67 14.77
N VAL A 260 5.22 -19.12 14.07
CA VAL A 260 6.54 -19.32 14.69
C VAL A 260 7.25 -17.97 14.77
N THR A 261 7.41 -17.43 15.97
CA THR A 261 7.99 -16.09 16.19
C THR A 261 9.50 -16.04 16.01
N PHE A 262 10.18 -17.17 16.16
CA PHE A 262 11.59 -17.34 15.81
C PHE A 262 11.87 -18.82 15.56
N ASP A 263 12.66 -19.13 14.54
CA ASP A 263 12.93 -20.51 14.12
C ASP A 263 14.44 -20.76 14.02
N THR A 264 15.03 -21.29 15.09
CA THR A 264 16.43 -21.72 15.10
C THR A 264 16.64 -23.07 14.42
N GLY A 265 15.57 -23.81 14.10
CA GLY A 265 15.60 -25.23 13.74
C GLY A 265 15.53 -26.20 14.94
N GLY A 266 15.70 -25.72 16.17
CA GLY A 266 15.73 -26.56 17.37
C GLY A 266 17.02 -27.38 17.47
N ILE A 267 16.91 -28.68 17.82
CA ILE A 267 18.07 -29.60 17.84
C ILE A 267 18.73 -29.67 16.46
N SER A 268 17.92 -29.67 15.40
CA SER A 268 18.39 -29.56 14.02
C SER A 268 18.68 -28.11 13.66
N ILE A 269 19.71 -27.54 14.28
CA ILE A 269 20.02 -26.11 14.22
C ILE A 269 20.31 -25.66 12.78
N LYS A 270 19.72 -24.54 12.39
CA LYS A 270 19.99 -23.89 11.11
C LYS A 270 21.40 -23.24 11.12
N PRO A 271 22.04 -23.05 9.96
CA PRO A 271 23.26 -22.25 9.85
C PRO A 271 23.04 -20.81 10.33
N ALA A 272 24.11 -20.15 10.78
CA ALA A 272 24.05 -18.76 11.25
C ALA A 272 23.68 -17.75 10.15
N ALA A 273 24.05 -18.01 8.89
CA ALA A 273 23.73 -17.11 7.79
C ALA A 273 22.21 -17.09 7.51
N GLY A 274 21.57 -15.94 7.74
CA GLY A 274 20.14 -15.74 7.50
C GLY A 274 19.22 -16.11 8.68
N MET A 275 19.78 -16.41 9.85
CA MET A 275 19.08 -16.49 11.15
C MET A 275 19.25 -15.18 11.93
#